data_AF-A0A7C2UXQ2-F1
#
_entry.id   AF-A0A7C2UXQ2-F1
#
_cell.length_a   1.000
_cell.length_b   1.000
_cell.length_c   1.000
_cell.angle_alpha   90.00
_cell.angle_beta   90.00
_cell.angle_gamma   90.00
#
_symmetry.space_group_name_H-M   'P 1'
#
loop_
_entity.id
_entity.type
_entity.pdbx_description
1 polymer ?
#
loop_
_entity_poly.entity_id
_entity_poly.type
_entity_poly.pdbx_seq_one_letter_code
_entity_poly.pdbx_strand_id
1 'polypeptide(L)'
;MTDSRWTPSPDEGEPRAPELPPTPKLPEPPQAPFERPKLPGSEPSPTFQRNTRAISLAFSIGFSLAGPVILGALAGYWLDGRFGTSPTWTMILTILGMGAGLAQMIRVVNKLNQLEDKR
;
A
#
# COMPACT_ATOMS: atom_id res chain seq x y z
N MET A 1 65.71 44.38 28.56
CA MET A 1 65.10 43.61 29.66
C MET A 1 64.04 44.48 30.33
N THR A 2 62.78 44.31 29.92
CA THR A 2 61.56 44.37 30.75
C THR A 2 60.43 43.82 29.88
N ASP A 3 59.95 42.64 30.26
CA ASP A 3 58.94 41.84 29.58
C ASP A 3 57.55 42.38 29.97
N SER A 4 56.92 43.20 29.13
CA SER A 4 55.54 43.65 29.34
C SER A 4 54.61 42.71 28.58
N ARG A 5 54.44 41.49 29.10
CA ARG A 5 53.43 40.55 28.64
C ARG A 5 52.06 41.14 28.91
N TRP A 6 51.43 41.66 27.87
CA TRP A 6 50.03 42.07 27.89
C TRP A 6 49.17 40.83 28.22
N THR A 7 48.48 40.87 29.35
CA THR A 7 47.46 39.88 29.73
C THR A 7 46.10 40.56 29.61
N PRO A 8 45.25 40.19 28.64
CA PRO A 8 43.89 40.71 28.59
C PRO A 8 43.17 40.29 29.87
N SER A 9 42.53 41.24 30.54
CA SER A 9 41.61 40.94 31.64
C SER A 9 40.44 40.11 31.06
N PRO A 10 39.93 39.08 31.76
CA PRO A 10 38.87 38.19 31.25
C PRO A 10 37.59 38.91 30.80
N ASP A 11 37.44 40.17 31.21
CA ASP A 11 36.22 40.95 31.11
C ASP A 11 36.18 41.88 29.88
N GLU A 12 37.26 41.94 29.09
CA GLU A 12 37.39 42.85 27.94
C GLU A 12 36.86 42.26 26.61
N GLY A 13 36.50 40.97 26.59
CA GLY A 13 36.18 40.24 25.36
C GLY A 13 34.74 39.74 25.22
N GLU A 14 33.92 39.79 26.27
CA GLU A 14 32.53 39.35 26.17
C GLU A 14 31.62 40.55 25.87
N PRO A 15 31.08 40.69 24.64
CA PRO A 15 30.09 41.72 24.35
C PRO A 15 28.90 41.47 25.26
N ARG A 16 28.72 42.36 26.25
CA ARG A 16 27.61 42.33 27.20
C ARG A 16 26.32 42.30 26.37
N ALA A 17 25.66 41.14 26.31
CA ALA A 17 24.48 40.97 25.48
C ALA A 17 23.47 42.05 25.90
N PRO A 18 22.96 42.89 24.98
CA PRO A 18 21.98 43.89 25.34
C PRO A 18 20.80 43.19 25.98
N GLU A 19 20.38 43.66 27.17
CA GLU A 19 19.21 43.09 27.84
C GLU A 19 18.02 43.23 26.90
N LEU A 20 17.45 42.09 26.50
CA LEU A 20 16.31 42.10 25.61
C LEU A 20 15.17 42.84 26.32
N PRO A 21 14.47 43.75 25.61
CA PRO A 21 13.27 44.35 26.18
C PRO A 21 12.30 43.22 26.57
N PRO A 22 11.48 43.43 27.61
CA PRO A 22 10.52 42.42 28.04
C PRO A 22 9.65 42.01 26.86
N THR A 23 9.48 40.70 26.67
CA THR A 23 8.75 40.15 25.52
C THR A 23 7.35 40.77 25.45
N PRO A 24 6.97 41.40 24.33
CA PRO A 24 5.62 41.92 24.16
C PRO A 24 4.60 40.79 24.39
N LYS A 25 3.61 41.03 25.24
CA LYS A 25 2.52 40.07 25.43
C LYS A 25 1.68 40.08 24.15
N LEU A 26 1.85 39.05 23.33
CA LEU A 26 1.00 38.87 22.16
C LEU A 26 -0.44 38.68 22.65
N PRO A 27 -1.43 39.37 22.06
CA PRO A 27 -2.81 39.02 22.29
C PRO A 27 -3.03 37.56 21.90
N GLU A 28 -3.93 36.88 22.59
CA GLU A 28 -4.30 35.53 22.20
C GLU A 28 -4.74 35.55 20.73
N PRO A 29 -4.16 34.69 19.88
CA PRO A 29 -4.52 34.67 18.48
C PRO A 29 -6.03 34.44 18.40
N PRO A 30 -6.77 35.25 17.62
CA PRO A 30 -8.20 35.02 17.45
C PRO A 30 -8.38 33.58 17.00
N GLN A 31 -9.30 32.86 17.65
CA GLN A 31 -9.74 31.54 17.21
C GLN A 31 -10.55 31.69 15.92
N ALA A 32 -9.86 32.07 14.84
CA ALA A 32 -10.42 32.01 13.51
C ALA A 32 -10.74 30.54 13.23
N PRO A 33 -11.97 30.20 12.81
CA PRO A 33 -12.26 28.89 12.27
C PRO A 33 -11.35 28.68 11.05
N PHE A 34 -10.20 28.02 11.29
CA PHE A 34 -9.27 27.68 10.23
C PHE A 34 -9.87 26.49 9.49
N GLU A 35 -10.84 26.77 8.64
CA GLU A 35 -11.38 25.78 7.72
C GLU A 35 -10.28 25.50 6.70
N ARG A 36 -9.53 24.41 6.94
CA ARG A 36 -8.41 24.02 6.08
C ARG A 36 -8.92 23.96 4.64
N PRO A 37 -8.40 24.78 3.72
CA PRO A 37 -8.79 24.70 2.33
C PRO A 37 -8.56 23.26 1.86
N LYS A 38 -9.62 22.61 1.34
CA LYS A 38 -9.48 21.30 0.69
C LYS A 38 -8.58 21.50 -0.52
N LEU A 39 -7.32 21.10 -0.41
CA LEU A 39 -6.34 21.22 -1.48
C LEU A 39 -6.82 20.42 -2.69
N PRO A 40 -7.06 21.04 -3.85
CA PRO A 40 -7.36 20.31 -5.07
C PRO A 40 -6.13 19.46 -5.43
N GLY A 41 -6.24 18.13 -5.31
CA GLY A 41 -5.17 17.18 -5.65
C GLY A 41 -4.78 16.15 -4.59
N SER A 42 -5.39 16.17 -3.39
CA SER A 42 -5.22 15.07 -2.41
C SER A 42 -6.13 13.86 -2.66
N GLU A 43 -6.93 13.89 -3.73
CA GLU A 43 -7.70 12.73 -4.16
C GLU A 43 -6.81 11.85 -5.05
N PRO A 44 -6.70 10.53 -4.79
CA PRO A 44 -5.90 9.63 -5.60
C PRO A 44 -6.30 9.79 -7.07
N SER A 45 -5.32 10.10 -7.93
CA SER A 45 -5.61 10.49 -9.31
C SER A 45 -6.53 9.46 -9.98
N PRO A 46 -7.57 9.91 -10.71
CA PRO A 46 -8.55 9.01 -11.32
C PRO A 46 -7.91 7.98 -12.25
N THR A 47 -6.73 8.29 -12.81
CA THR A 47 -5.93 7.41 -13.65
C THR A 47 -5.34 6.24 -12.87
N PHE A 48 -4.81 6.47 -11.66
CA PHE A 48 -4.27 5.40 -10.82
C PHE A 48 -5.36 4.40 -10.41
N GLN A 49 -6.55 4.90 -10.03
CA GLN A 49 -7.68 4.05 -9.66
C GLN A 49 -8.23 3.21 -10.82
N ARG A 50 -8.23 3.76 -12.04
CA ARG A 50 -8.71 3.03 -13.23
C ARG A 50 -7.73 1.91 -13.62
N ASN A 51 -6.43 2.17 -13.56
CA ASN A 51 -5.41 1.17 -13.88
C ASN A 51 -5.38 0.02 -12.84
N THR A 52 -5.50 0.33 -11.55
CA THR A 52 -5.52 -0.71 -10.50
C THR A 52 -6.76 -1.60 -10.59
N ARG A 53 -7.93 -1.03 -10.90
CA ARG A 53 -9.15 -1.82 -11.15
C ARG A 53 -8.99 -2.78 -12.33
N ALA A 54 -8.50 -2.29 -13.47
CA ALA A 54 -8.31 -3.13 -14.66
C ALA A 54 -7.35 -4.30 -14.39
N ILE A 55 -6.22 -4.02 -13.72
CA ILE A 55 -5.25 -5.06 -13.33
C ILE A 55 -5.88 -6.06 -12.36
N SER A 56 -6.60 -5.60 -11.34
CA SER A 56 -7.22 -6.49 -10.36
C SER A 56 -8.29 -7.40 -10.97
N LEU A 57 -9.05 -6.88 -11.95
CA LEU A 57 -10.06 -7.65 -12.66
C LEU A 57 -9.41 -8.73 -13.53
N ALA A 58 -8.41 -8.36 -14.32
CA ALA A 58 -7.67 -9.30 -15.16
C ALA A 58 -7.00 -10.40 -14.32
N PHE A 59 -6.38 -10.02 -13.20
CA PHE A 59 -5.78 -10.97 -12.28
C PHE A 59 -6.82 -11.90 -11.65
N SER A 60 -7.98 -11.38 -11.24
CA SER A 60 -9.06 -12.19 -10.68
C SER A 60 -9.58 -13.22 -11.67
N ILE A 61 -9.75 -12.84 -12.94
CA ILE A 61 -10.17 -13.77 -14.01
C ILE A 61 -9.10 -14.84 -14.23
N GLY A 62 -7.84 -14.45 -14.41
CA GLY A 62 -6.73 -15.39 -14.58
C GLY A 62 -6.57 -16.35 -13.40
N PHE A 63 -6.65 -15.83 -12.18
CA PHE A 63 -6.54 -16.61 -10.94
C PHE A 63 -7.72 -17.57 -10.74
N SER A 64 -8.94 -17.19 -11.16
CA SER A 64 -10.11 -18.08 -11.09
C SER A 64 -9.98 -19.33 -11.97
N LEU A 65 -9.20 -19.25 -13.05
CA LEU A 65 -8.91 -20.38 -13.93
C LEU A 65 -7.65 -21.13 -13.48
N ALA A 66 -6.55 -20.42 -13.24
CA ALA A 66 -5.27 -21.03 -12.91
C ALA A 66 -5.25 -21.62 -11.50
N GLY A 67 -5.90 -20.97 -10.53
CA GLY A 67 -5.89 -21.38 -9.12
C GLY A 67 -6.38 -22.82 -8.91
N PRO A 68 -7.58 -23.19 -9.37
CA PRO A 68 -8.10 -24.56 -9.26
C PRO A 68 -7.24 -25.61 -9.96
N VAL A 69 -6.68 -25.29 -11.14
CA VAL A 69 -5.80 -26.19 -11.90
C VAL A 69 -4.50 -26.45 -11.15
N ILE A 70 -3.82 -25.39 -10.71
CA ILE A 70 -2.56 -25.48 -9.97
C ILE A 70 -2.78 -26.23 -8.66
N LEU A 71 -3.85 -25.91 -7.94
CA LEU A 71 -4.18 -26.58 -6.67
C LEU A 71 -4.47 -28.07 -6.88
N GLY A 72 -5.22 -28.43 -7.93
CA GLY A 72 -5.50 -29.82 -8.30
C GLY A 72 -4.23 -30.58 -8.69
N ALA A 73 -3.36 -29.97 -9.49
CA ALA A 73 -2.09 -30.57 -9.89
C ALA A 73 -1.15 -30.79 -8.69
N LEU A 74 -1.01 -29.80 -7.80
CA LEU A 74 -0.18 -29.92 -6.60
C LEU A 74 -0.73 -30.98 -5.64
N ALA A 75 -2.05 -30.96 -5.40
CA ALA A 75 -2.72 -31.95 -4.57
C ALA A 75 -2.56 -33.36 -5.14
N GLY A 76 -2.71 -33.52 -6.46
CA GLY A 76 -2.56 -34.80 -7.12
C GLY A 76 -1.12 -35.30 -7.13
N TYR A 77 -0.14 -34.42 -7.28
CA TYR A 77 1.28 -34.79 -7.19
C TYR A 77 1.64 -35.30 -5.78
N TRP A 78 1.16 -34.61 -4.75
CA TRP A 78 1.34 -35.03 -3.37
C TRP A 78 0.65 -36.38 -3.10
N LEU A 79 -0.54 -36.58 -3.68
CA LEU A 79 -1.31 -37.83 -3.54
C LEU A 79 -0.62 -39.00 -4.25
N ASP A 80 -0.14 -38.79 -5.47
CA ASP A 80 0.62 -39.78 -6.24
C ASP A 80 1.89 -40.21 -5.49
N GLY A 81 2.60 -39.26 -4.87
CA GLY A 81 3.75 -39.56 -4.01
C GLY A 81 3.41 -40.38 -2.76
N ARG A 82 2.19 -40.19 -2.19
CA ARG A 82 1.75 -40.91 -1.00
C ARG A 82 1.28 -42.33 -1.28
N PHE A 83 0.64 -42.55 -2.43
CA PHE A 83 0.10 -43.85 -2.85
C PHE A 83 1.07 -44.66 -3.73
N GLY A 84 2.18 -44.06 -4.18
CA GLY A 84 3.11 -44.71 -5.10
C GLY A 84 2.51 -44.95 -6.48
N THR A 85 1.39 -44.30 -6.79
CA THR A 85 0.77 -44.36 -8.11
C THR A 85 1.59 -43.47 -9.05
N SER A 86 1.95 -43.99 -10.24
CA SER A 86 2.41 -43.12 -11.34
C SER A 86 1.29 -42.11 -11.67
N PRO A 87 1.55 -40.99 -12.37
CA PRO A 87 0.88 -39.68 -12.18
C PRO A 87 -0.62 -39.67 -12.51
N THR A 88 -1.42 -40.44 -11.79
CA THR A 88 -2.81 -40.80 -12.09
C THR A 88 -3.73 -39.85 -11.34
N TRP A 89 -3.46 -39.65 -10.04
CA TRP A 89 -4.19 -38.66 -9.25
C TRP A 89 -3.90 -37.25 -9.73
N THR A 90 -2.66 -36.95 -10.11
CA THR A 90 -2.29 -35.69 -10.77
C THR A 90 -3.14 -35.46 -12.02
N MET A 91 -3.29 -36.46 -12.89
CA MET A 91 -4.09 -36.33 -14.12
C MET A 91 -5.56 -36.07 -13.81
N ILE A 92 -6.16 -36.88 -12.93
CA ILE A 92 -7.58 -36.78 -12.56
C ILE A 92 -7.87 -35.44 -11.90
N LEU A 93 -7.05 -35.03 -10.92
CA LEU A 93 -7.24 -33.77 -10.20
C LEU A 93 -6.93 -32.55 -11.06
N THR A 94 -6.03 -32.65 -12.03
CA THR A 94 -5.80 -31.56 -12.99
C THR A 94 -7.00 -31.38 -13.92
N ILE A 95 -7.58 -32.46 -14.44
CA ILE A 95 -8.80 -32.40 -15.28
C ILE A 95 -9.98 -31.84 -14.46
N LEU A 96 -10.14 -32.31 -13.22
CA LEU A 96 -11.14 -31.77 -12.29
C LEU A 96 -10.89 -30.29 -11.99
N GLY A 97 -9.64 -29.90 -11.73
CA GLY A 97 -9.24 -28.51 -11.51
C GLY A 97 -9.56 -27.62 -12.71
N MET A 98 -9.34 -28.13 -13.93
CA MET A 98 -9.70 -27.43 -15.16
C MET A 98 -11.22 -27.27 -15.31
N GLY A 99 -11.99 -28.34 -15.06
CA GLY A 99 -13.45 -28.29 -15.06
C GLY A 99 -14.01 -27.33 -14.00
N ALA A 100 -13.43 -27.33 -12.80
CA ALA A 100 -13.78 -26.43 -11.72
C ALA A 100 -13.47 -24.97 -12.06
N GLY A 101 -12.32 -24.68 -12.68
CA GLY A 101 -11.96 -23.35 -13.14
C GLY A 101 -12.93 -22.81 -14.20
N LEU A 102 -13.30 -23.64 -15.19
CA LEU A 102 -14.29 -23.28 -16.20
C LEU A 102 -15.67 -23.02 -15.57
N ALA A 103 -16.12 -23.89 -14.66
CA ALA A 103 -17.37 -23.69 -13.94
C ALA A 103 -17.35 -22.40 -13.09
N GLN A 104 -16.20 -22.08 -12.48
CA GLN A 104 -16.04 -20.85 -11.72
C GLN A 104 -16.13 -19.62 -12.62
N MET A 105 -15.51 -19.65 -13.81
CA MET A 105 -15.61 -18.57 -14.79
C MET A 105 -17.05 -18.33 -15.23
N ILE A 106 -17.78 -19.39 -15.60
CA ILE A 106 -19.21 -19.29 -15.97
C ILE A 106 -20.01 -18.68 -14.82
N ARG A 107 -19.75 -19.10 -13.58
CA ARG A 107 -20.41 -18.56 -12.39
C ARG A 107 -20.12 -17.06 -12.19
N VAL A 108 -18.89 -16.62 -12.44
CA VAL A 108 -18.49 -15.20 -12.34
C VAL A 108 -19.19 -14.37 -13.42
N VAL A 109 -19.19 -14.84 -14.67
CA VAL A 109 -19.88 -14.16 -15.79
C VAL A 109 -21.37 -14.04 -15.53
N ASN A 110 -22.02 -15.13 -15.10
CA ASN A 110 -23.45 -15.12 -14.77
C ASN A 110 -23.76 -14.15 -13.62
N LYS A 111 -22.88 -14.08 -12.62
CA LYS A 111 -23.05 -13.14 -11.50
C LYS A 111 -22.89 -11.68 -11.93
N LEU A 112 -21.98 -11.40 -12.87
CA LEU A 112 -21.82 -10.07 -13.44
C LEU A 112 -23.07 -9.65 -14.23
N ASN A 113 -23.59 -10.53 -15.10
CA ASN A 113 -24.82 -10.25 -15.87
C ASN A 113 -26.02 -9.95 -14.96
N GLN A 114 -26.20 -10.71 -13.87
CA GLN A 114 -27.29 -10.48 -12.92
C GLN A 114 -27.18 -9.16 -12.13
N LEU A 115 -25.97 -8.63 -11.97
CA LEU A 115 -25.77 -7.32 -11.33
C LEU A 115 -26.08 -6.17 -12.30
N GLU A 116 -25.89 -6.40 -13.59
CA GLU A 116 -26.21 -5.44 -14.65
C GLU A 116 -27.72 -5.34 -14.87
N ASP A 117 -28.43 -6.48 -14.89
CA ASP A 117 -29.89 -6.57 -15.08
C ASP A 117 -30.71 -5.97 -13.91
N LYS A 118 -30.06 -5.71 -12.76
CA LYS A 118 -30.71 -5.20 -11.54
C LYS A 118 -30.48 -3.71 -11.30
N ARG A 119 -29.83 -3.00 -12.24
CA ARG A 119 -29.66 -1.53 -12.23
C ARG A 119 -30.63 -0.86 -13.19
#